data_AF-A0A1V2QU43-F1
#
_entry.id   AF-A0A1V2QU43-F1
#
_cell.length_a   1.000
_cell.length_b   1.000
_cell.length_c   1.000
_cell.angle_alpha   90.00
_cell.angle_beta   90.00
_cell.angle_gamma   90.00
#
_symmetry.space_group_name_H-M   'P 1'
#
loop_
_entity.id
_entity.type
_entity.pdbx_description
1 polymer ?
#
loop_
_entity_poly.entity_id
_entity_poly.type
_entity_poly.pdbx_seq_one_letter_code
_entity_poly.pdbx_strand_id
1 'polypeptide(L)'
;MASTDNDQDSLLSEITLVAGRVRHPDLWIGAFVAPAWYGDAEIDDSADEKDVEAALPADERERARRRRGTLLVAANRIIDDCISDLTHLGFDDTGLPDADDAEDSVVYRFFPPRHRDAYDEDFFRQVLVTAVKVAHDLADPHGRPAACTAEEVIRDTVLDLARDLCLEADLGAMPPGVDDLLLEDTDFEVLFRSDMDGIEDDPGLQAGMNLTVGGVQDWFVPFRPGLHPHPYVEAVSTAPLVHDLRRRLPCTEFQDVAGPSYTGFDLPDPVVRTEPESEIVALARESADRDDPALWVPDDHDHEKSFAALQAAAARADAGSGWLTWEPYEGADTVRTDPVIMLVPHRHFPVGPDEPWVDTAIAPHGRLLAVPLRVIVSYRPDSDVRRQWTRSLDTLPQPQI
;
A
#
# COMPACT_ATOMS: atom_id res chain seq x y z
N MET A 1 -31.16 -37.27 2.36
CA MET A 1 -32.18 -36.32 1.84
C MET A 1 -32.61 -35.34 2.92
N ALA A 2 -32.98 -35.75 4.14
CA ALA A 2 -33.37 -34.77 5.18
C ALA A 2 -32.24 -33.86 5.74
N SER A 3 -30.96 -34.17 5.50
CA SER A 3 -29.83 -33.33 5.97
C SER A 3 -29.59 -32.14 5.05
N THR A 4 -29.69 -32.35 3.73
CA THR A 4 -29.36 -31.34 2.72
C THR A 4 -30.35 -30.19 2.70
N ASP A 5 -31.64 -30.47 2.90
CA ASP A 5 -32.68 -29.43 2.97
C ASP A 5 -32.46 -28.48 4.16
N ASN A 6 -31.94 -29.00 5.29
CA ASN A 6 -31.68 -28.19 6.48
C ASN A 6 -30.46 -27.28 6.32
N ASP A 7 -29.43 -27.74 5.59
CA ASP A 7 -28.23 -26.95 5.31
C ASP A 7 -28.54 -25.81 4.33
N GLN A 8 -29.35 -26.09 3.30
CA GLN A 8 -29.83 -25.09 2.34
C GLN A 8 -30.70 -24.01 3.00
N ASP A 9 -31.65 -24.40 3.87
CA ASP A 9 -32.49 -23.44 4.61
C ASP A 9 -31.67 -22.55 5.56
N SER A 10 -30.63 -23.13 6.17
CA SER A 10 -29.69 -22.39 7.03
C SER A 10 -28.90 -21.36 6.21
N LEU A 11 -28.33 -21.77 5.07
CA LEU A 11 -27.60 -20.86 4.19
C LEU A 11 -28.50 -19.74 3.65
N LEU A 12 -29.72 -20.07 3.19
CA LEU A 12 -30.65 -19.06 2.69
C LEU A 12 -31.04 -18.05 3.79
N SER A 13 -31.16 -18.52 5.03
CA SER A 13 -31.41 -17.66 6.20
C SER A 13 -30.24 -16.71 6.47
N GLU A 14 -29.00 -17.22 6.39
CA GLU A 14 -27.78 -16.42 6.51
C GLU A 14 -27.70 -15.33 5.42
N ILE A 15 -27.89 -15.71 4.15
CA ILE A 15 -27.90 -14.78 3.02
C ILE A 15 -28.97 -13.69 3.23
N THR A 16 -30.17 -14.08 3.64
CA THR A 16 -31.28 -13.14 3.87
C THR A 16 -30.94 -12.12 4.96
N LEU A 17 -30.23 -12.53 6.02
CA LEU A 17 -29.81 -11.64 7.10
C LEU A 17 -28.86 -10.53 6.61
N VAL A 18 -28.03 -10.82 5.62
CA VAL A 18 -26.99 -9.89 5.12
C VAL A 18 -27.32 -9.21 3.79
N ALA A 19 -28.34 -9.66 3.07
CA ALA A 19 -28.74 -9.12 1.77
C ALA A 19 -28.94 -7.59 1.74
N GLY A 20 -29.49 -7.03 2.83
CA GLY A 20 -29.68 -5.58 2.99
C GLY A 20 -28.43 -4.80 3.39
N ARG A 21 -27.31 -5.46 3.63
CA ARG A 21 -26.06 -4.84 4.12
C ARG A 21 -25.08 -4.52 3.00
N VAL A 22 -25.14 -5.22 1.87
CA VAL A 22 -24.35 -4.88 0.67
C VAL A 22 -24.85 -3.55 0.12
N ARG A 23 -23.97 -2.55 0.14
CA ARG A 23 -24.30 -1.15 -0.15
C ARG A 23 -23.32 -0.46 -1.08
N HIS A 24 -22.26 -1.15 -1.53
CA HIS A 24 -21.30 -0.62 -2.50
C HIS A 24 -22.02 0.07 -3.68
N PRO A 25 -21.59 1.28 -4.07
CA PRO A 25 -22.29 2.09 -5.06
C PRO A 25 -22.44 1.40 -6.41
N ASP A 26 -21.42 0.66 -6.84
CA ASP A 26 -21.43 -0.03 -8.14
C ASP A 26 -22.25 -1.33 -8.13
N LEU A 27 -22.70 -1.81 -6.97
CA LEU A 27 -23.47 -3.06 -6.80
C LEU A 27 -24.97 -2.81 -6.66
N TRP A 28 -25.51 -2.09 -7.64
CA TRP A 28 -26.93 -1.83 -7.74
C TRP A 28 -27.72 -3.12 -7.99
N ILE A 29 -28.98 -3.18 -7.56
CA ILE A 29 -29.76 -4.43 -7.51
C ILE A 29 -30.00 -5.04 -8.90
N GLY A 30 -30.09 -4.22 -9.96
CA GLY A 30 -30.37 -4.72 -11.30
C GLY A 30 -29.25 -5.58 -11.87
N ALA A 31 -27.99 -5.36 -11.47
CA ALA A 31 -26.87 -6.23 -11.84
C ALA A 31 -27.02 -7.68 -11.34
N PHE A 32 -27.92 -7.92 -10.37
CA PHE A 32 -28.16 -9.23 -9.75
C PHE A 32 -29.49 -9.87 -10.19
N VAL A 33 -30.18 -9.28 -11.16
CA VAL A 33 -31.41 -9.82 -11.73
C VAL A 33 -31.10 -10.97 -12.67
N ALA A 34 -31.87 -12.05 -12.59
CA ALA A 34 -31.64 -13.22 -13.43
C ALA A 34 -31.80 -12.87 -14.93
N PRO A 35 -30.95 -13.40 -15.83
CA PRO A 35 -31.00 -13.09 -17.26
C PRO A 35 -32.37 -13.32 -17.94
N ALA A 36 -33.16 -14.26 -17.41
CA ALA A 36 -34.51 -14.57 -17.90
C ALA A 36 -35.48 -13.36 -17.84
N TRP A 37 -35.18 -12.34 -17.04
CA TRP A 37 -35.99 -11.13 -16.92
C TRP A 37 -35.64 -10.03 -17.92
N TYR A 38 -34.47 -10.09 -18.57
CA TYR A 38 -34.10 -9.06 -19.53
C TYR A 38 -34.89 -9.13 -20.84
N GLY A 39 -35.41 -10.30 -21.23
CA GLY A 39 -36.18 -10.46 -22.48
C GLY A 39 -35.49 -9.81 -23.70
N ASP A 40 -36.24 -9.52 -24.77
CA ASP A 40 -35.78 -8.63 -25.86
C ASP A 40 -35.88 -7.14 -25.47
N ALA A 41 -36.08 -6.82 -24.18
CA ALA A 41 -36.18 -5.44 -23.76
C ALA A 41 -34.76 -4.87 -23.73
N GLU A 42 -34.42 -4.09 -24.76
CA GLU A 42 -33.26 -3.20 -24.72
C GLU A 42 -33.35 -2.39 -23.44
N ILE A 43 -32.48 -2.70 -22.48
CA ILE A 43 -32.27 -1.86 -21.31
C ILE A 43 -31.75 -0.56 -21.90
N ASP A 44 -32.54 0.50 -21.74
CA ASP A 44 -32.05 1.83 -22.04
C ASP A 44 -30.93 2.12 -21.03
N ASP A 45 -29.68 2.15 -21.48
CA ASP A 45 -28.49 2.47 -20.66
C ASP A 45 -28.61 3.83 -19.95
N SER A 46 -29.61 4.65 -20.31
CA SER A 46 -29.93 5.92 -19.65
C SER A 46 -31.00 5.87 -18.55
N ALA A 47 -31.60 4.70 -18.31
CA ALA A 47 -32.60 4.53 -17.25
C ALA A 47 -31.97 4.64 -15.86
N ASP A 48 -32.58 5.44 -14.98
CA ASP A 48 -32.17 5.54 -13.57
C ASP A 48 -32.29 4.17 -12.89
N GLU A 49 -31.26 3.73 -12.17
CA GLU A 49 -31.23 2.47 -11.42
C GLU A 49 -32.49 2.26 -10.55
N LYS A 50 -33.04 3.35 -10.00
CA LYS A 50 -34.25 3.33 -9.18
C LYS A 50 -35.49 2.96 -9.98
N ASP A 51 -35.57 3.39 -11.24
CA ASP A 51 -36.68 3.07 -12.11
C ASP A 51 -36.64 1.59 -12.51
N VAL A 52 -35.43 1.06 -12.77
CA VAL A 52 -35.21 -0.38 -13.01
C VAL A 52 -35.61 -1.19 -11.79
N GLU A 53 -35.15 -0.84 -10.59
CA GLU A 53 -35.51 -1.57 -9.36
C GLU A 53 -37.02 -1.53 -9.10
N ALA A 54 -37.67 -0.38 -9.32
CA ALA A 54 -39.11 -0.21 -9.13
C ALA A 54 -39.95 -1.05 -10.11
N ALA A 55 -39.45 -1.25 -11.34
CA ALA A 55 -40.09 -2.07 -12.36
C ALA A 55 -40.00 -3.58 -12.10
N LEU A 56 -39.05 -4.03 -11.26
CA LEU A 56 -38.89 -5.45 -10.95
C LEU A 56 -40.08 -6.02 -10.17
N PRO A 57 -40.53 -7.24 -10.49
CA PRO A 57 -41.40 -8.04 -9.64
C PRO A 57 -40.83 -8.18 -8.23
N ALA A 58 -41.71 -8.24 -7.22
CA ALA A 58 -41.29 -8.28 -5.82
C ALA A 58 -40.46 -9.53 -5.47
N ASP A 59 -40.78 -10.67 -6.08
CA ASP A 59 -40.06 -11.93 -5.92
C ASP A 59 -38.67 -11.88 -6.55
N GLU A 60 -38.54 -11.36 -7.77
CA GLU A 60 -37.23 -11.20 -8.41
C GLU A 60 -36.36 -10.17 -7.69
N ARG A 61 -36.93 -9.04 -7.25
CA ARG A 61 -36.21 -8.04 -6.45
C ARG A 61 -35.62 -8.65 -5.18
N GLU A 62 -36.38 -9.51 -4.52
CA GLU A 62 -35.91 -10.23 -3.34
C GLU A 62 -34.82 -11.26 -3.69
N ARG A 63 -34.96 -12.01 -4.79
CA ARG A 63 -33.91 -12.94 -5.25
C ARG A 63 -32.62 -12.21 -5.62
N ALA A 64 -32.71 -11.09 -6.34
CA ALA A 64 -31.56 -10.26 -6.71
C ALA A 64 -30.84 -9.71 -5.47
N ARG A 65 -31.59 -9.24 -4.46
CA ARG A 65 -31.01 -8.84 -3.17
C ARG A 65 -30.28 -9.98 -2.48
N ARG A 66 -30.82 -11.20 -2.53
CA ARG A 66 -30.15 -12.39 -1.96
C ARG A 66 -28.90 -12.78 -2.74
N ARG A 67 -28.93 -12.77 -4.08
CA ARG A 67 -27.73 -13.00 -4.91
C ARG A 67 -26.66 -11.96 -4.59
N ARG A 68 -27.02 -10.68 -4.49
CA ARG A 68 -26.08 -9.66 -4.03
C ARG A 68 -25.55 -9.93 -2.62
N GLY A 69 -26.43 -10.40 -1.72
CA GLY A 69 -26.08 -10.81 -0.37
C GLY A 69 -25.05 -11.93 -0.28
N THR A 70 -24.97 -12.82 -1.28
CA THR A 70 -23.97 -13.90 -1.27
C THR A 70 -22.54 -13.38 -1.34
N LEU A 71 -22.29 -12.19 -1.91
CA LEU A 71 -20.98 -11.54 -1.90
C LEU A 71 -20.46 -11.30 -0.48
N LEU A 72 -21.32 -10.83 0.43
CA LEU A 72 -20.92 -10.56 1.81
C LEU A 72 -20.81 -11.86 2.63
N VAL A 73 -21.62 -12.88 2.33
CA VAL A 73 -21.45 -14.22 2.92
C VAL A 73 -20.10 -14.81 2.50
N ALA A 74 -19.78 -14.76 1.20
CA ALA A 74 -18.49 -15.22 0.67
C ALA A 74 -17.31 -14.48 1.30
N ALA A 75 -17.35 -13.15 1.36
CA ALA A 75 -16.29 -12.36 1.97
C ALA A 75 -16.08 -12.70 3.47
N ASN A 76 -17.16 -12.91 4.22
CA ASN A 76 -17.05 -13.33 5.63
C ASN A 76 -16.45 -14.73 5.77
N ARG A 77 -16.80 -15.68 4.90
CA ARG A 77 -16.20 -17.02 4.90
C ARG A 77 -14.70 -16.96 4.62
N ILE A 78 -14.26 -16.15 3.66
CA ILE A 78 -12.83 -15.94 3.40
C ILE A 78 -12.12 -15.39 4.64
N ILE A 79 -12.74 -14.44 5.36
CA ILE A 79 -12.18 -13.90 6.61
C ILE A 79 -12.04 -15.00 7.67
N ASP A 80 -13.09 -15.80 7.88
CA ASP A 80 -13.10 -16.89 8.85
C ASP A 80 -12.04 -17.96 8.49
N ASP A 81 -11.90 -18.30 7.21
CA ASP A 81 -10.91 -19.24 6.69
C ASP A 81 -9.48 -18.68 6.88
N CYS A 82 -9.23 -17.42 6.56
CA CYS A 82 -7.94 -16.75 6.83
C CYS A 82 -7.58 -16.74 8.33
N ILE A 83 -8.56 -16.53 9.22
CA ILE A 83 -8.35 -16.61 10.67
C ILE A 83 -8.01 -18.04 11.10
N SER A 84 -8.70 -19.03 10.53
CA SER A 84 -8.44 -20.44 10.76
C SER A 84 -7.03 -20.81 10.32
N ASP A 85 -6.61 -20.42 9.12
CA ASP A 85 -5.28 -20.64 8.56
C ASP A 85 -4.19 -20.10 9.50
N LEU A 86 -4.29 -18.83 9.89
CA LEU A 86 -3.32 -18.19 10.81
C LEU A 86 -3.31 -18.80 12.22
N THR A 87 -4.38 -19.49 12.63
CA THR A 87 -4.46 -20.16 13.94
C THR A 87 -3.86 -21.56 13.90
N HIS A 88 -3.96 -22.24 12.76
CA HIS A 88 -3.64 -23.66 12.64
C HIS A 88 -2.34 -23.96 11.89
N LEU A 89 -1.91 -23.08 10.98
CA LEU A 89 -0.65 -23.23 10.27
C LEU A 89 0.53 -22.90 11.17
N GLY A 90 1.54 -23.76 11.14
CA GLY A 90 2.85 -23.48 11.69
C GLY A 90 3.74 -22.84 10.63
N PHE A 91 4.40 -21.74 10.97
CA PHE A 91 5.41 -21.10 10.13
C PHE A 91 6.80 -21.44 10.67
N ASP A 92 7.73 -21.78 9.78
CA ASP A 92 9.09 -22.18 10.14
C ASP A 92 10.03 -20.98 10.42
N ASP A 93 11.32 -21.23 10.63
CA ASP A 93 12.31 -20.18 10.90
C ASP A 93 12.50 -19.19 9.72
N THR A 94 12.06 -19.56 8.51
CA THR A 94 12.05 -18.69 7.32
C THR A 94 10.76 -17.90 7.18
N GLY A 95 9.76 -18.17 8.04
CA GLY A 95 8.44 -17.56 8.03
C GLY A 95 7.48 -18.22 7.06
N LEU A 96 7.86 -19.32 6.41
CA LEU A 96 7.01 -20.05 5.45
C LEU A 96 6.23 -21.17 6.15
N PRO A 97 4.98 -21.44 5.72
CA PRO A 97 4.24 -22.58 6.24
C PRO A 97 4.74 -23.89 5.64
N ASP A 98 4.46 -25.02 6.32
CA ASP A 98 4.59 -26.33 5.69
C ASP A 98 3.61 -26.43 4.50
N ALA A 99 4.12 -26.86 3.34
CA ALA A 99 3.35 -26.82 2.10
C ALA A 99 2.19 -27.82 2.06
N ASP A 100 2.30 -28.96 2.75
CA ASP A 100 1.25 -29.96 2.82
C ASP A 100 0.12 -29.46 3.76
N ASP A 101 0.49 -28.84 4.89
CA ASP A 101 -0.49 -28.24 5.81
C ASP A 101 -1.20 -27.02 5.19
N ALA A 102 -0.48 -26.24 4.36
CA ALA A 102 -1.02 -25.04 3.72
C ALA A 102 -1.83 -25.30 2.45
N GLU A 103 -1.88 -26.54 1.92
CA GLU A 103 -2.51 -26.84 0.61
C GLU A 103 -3.96 -26.33 0.52
N ASP A 104 -4.72 -26.45 1.61
CA ASP A 104 -6.12 -26.04 1.70
C ASP A 104 -6.33 -24.60 2.19
N SER A 105 -5.26 -23.87 2.49
CA SER A 105 -5.33 -22.48 2.96
C SER A 105 -5.86 -21.53 1.90
N VAL A 106 -6.49 -20.43 2.32
CA VAL A 106 -6.99 -19.37 1.41
C VAL A 106 -5.86 -18.89 0.50
N VAL A 107 -4.69 -18.63 1.07
CA VAL A 107 -3.54 -18.12 0.32
C VAL A 107 -3.10 -19.12 -0.76
N TYR A 108 -2.92 -20.40 -0.43
CA TYR A 108 -2.42 -21.39 -1.41
C TYR A 108 -3.44 -21.77 -2.48
N ARG A 109 -4.74 -21.66 -2.16
CA ARG A 109 -5.83 -21.97 -3.08
C ARG A 109 -6.11 -20.85 -4.06
N PHE A 110 -6.07 -19.60 -3.59
CA PHE A 110 -6.60 -18.46 -4.35
C PHE A 110 -5.54 -17.47 -4.81
N PHE A 111 -4.30 -17.56 -4.33
CA PHE A 111 -3.21 -16.75 -4.86
C PHE A 111 -2.33 -17.55 -5.85
N PRO A 112 -1.64 -16.86 -6.78
CA PRO A 112 -0.83 -17.50 -7.81
C PRO A 112 0.20 -18.52 -7.27
N PRO A 113 0.09 -19.81 -7.62
CA PRO A 113 0.88 -20.87 -6.98
C PRO A 113 2.39 -20.77 -7.20
N ARG A 114 2.84 -20.04 -8.23
CA ARG A 114 4.27 -19.84 -8.53
C ARG A 114 5.02 -18.98 -7.52
N HIS A 115 4.29 -18.23 -6.68
CA HIS A 115 4.85 -17.30 -5.71
C HIS A 115 4.75 -17.80 -4.27
N ARG A 116 4.49 -19.10 -4.06
CA ARG A 116 4.31 -19.70 -2.73
C ARG A 116 5.53 -19.58 -1.82
N ASP A 117 6.71 -19.42 -2.40
CA ASP A 117 7.97 -19.16 -1.68
C ASP A 117 8.06 -17.74 -1.09
N ALA A 118 7.13 -16.85 -1.46
CA ALA A 118 7.00 -15.51 -0.90
C ALA A 118 5.80 -15.36 0.06
N TYR A 119 5.03 -16.43 0.30
CA TYR A 119 3.84 -16.40 1.16
C TYR A 119 4.19 -16.72 2.61
N ASP A 120 4.89 -15.78 3.24
CA ASP A 120 5.23 -15.85 4.66
C ASP A 120 4.06 -15.49 5.58
N GLU A 121 4.27 -15.61 6.89
CA GLU A 121 3.25 -15.27 7.90
C GLU A 121 2.70 -13.82 7.73
N ASP A 122 3.55 -12.87 7.34
CA ASP A 122 3.15 -11.48 7.14
C ASP A 122 2.24 -11.35 5.90
N PHE A 123 2.52 -12.07 4.82
CA PHE A 123 1.65 -12.16 3.65
C PHE A 123 0.26 -12.70 4.03
N PHE A 124 0.18 -13.78 4.80
CA PHE A 124 -1.11 -14.32 5.29
C PHE A 124 -1.89 -13.29 6.12
N ARG A 125 -1.21 -12.55 6.99
CA ARG A 125 -1.82 -11.47 7.79
C ARG A 125 -2.32 -10.33 6.90
N GLN A 126 -1.57 -9.95 5.86
CA GLN A 126 -2.00 -8.94 4.90
C GLN A 126 -3.22 -9.40 4.08
N VAL A 127 -3.26 -10.67 3.66
CA VAL A 127 -4.42 -11.27 2.99
C VAL A 127 -5.66 -11.26 3.87
N LEU A 128 -5.55 -11.61 5.16
CA LEU A 128 -6.66 -11.50 6.11
C LEU A 128 -7.20 -10.07 6.17
N VAL A 129 -6.33 -9.07 6.35
CA VAL A 129 -6.79 -7.67 6.45
C VAL A 129 -7.35 -7.17 5.11
N THR A 130 -6.84 -7.65 3.98
CA THR A 130 -7.41 -7.41 2.65
C THR A 130 -8.83 -7.96 2.55
N ALA A 131 -9.08 -9.19 2.98
CA ALA A 131 -10.42 -9.77 3.03
C ALA A 131 -11.38 -8.97 3.92
N VAL A 132 -10.92 -8.51 5.09
CA VAL A 132 -11.70 -7.63 5.98
C VAL A 132 -12.05 -6.31 5.28
N LYS A 133 -11.09 -5.68 4.59
CA LYS A 133 -11.33 -4.45 3.83
C LYS A 133 -12.33 -4.68 2.69
N VAL A 134 -12.19 -5.76 1.92
CA VAL A 134 -13.14 -6.08 0.84
C VAL A 134 -14.55 -6.26 1.39
N ALA A 135 -14.73 -7.00 2.50
CA ALA A 135 -16.04 -7.13 3.15
C ALA A 135 -16.60 -5.78 3.63
N HIS A 136 -15.74 -4.90 4.16
CA HIS A 136 -16.11 -3.54 4.55
C HIS A 136 -16.59 -2.72 3.34
N ASP A 137 -15.81 -2.70 2.26
CA ASP A 137 -16.11 -1.93 1.05
C ASP A 137 -17.45 -2.41 0.43
N LEU A 138 -17.69 -3.72 0.39
CA LEU A 138 -18.99 -4.27 -0.05
C LEU A 138 -20.17 -3.75 0.78
N ALA A 139 -19.97 -3.55 2.08
CA ALA A 139 -21.01 -3.12 3.02
C ALA A 139 -21.15 -1.58 3.14
N ASP A 140 -20.21 -0.82 2.57
CA ASP A 140 -20.14 0.64 2.66
C ASP A 140 -20.81 1.30 1.44
N PRO A 141 -21.80 2.22 1.61
CA PRO A 141 -22.32 3.05 0.52
C PRO A 141 -21.29 3.97 -0.15
N HIS A 142 -20.10 4.11 0.44
CA HIS A 142 -18.96 4.82 -0.11
C HIS A 142 -17.78 3.88 -0.40
N GLY A 143 -18.07 2.56 -0.52
CA GLY A 143 -17.11 1.55 -0.93
C GLY A 143 -16.42 1.95 -2.23
N ARG A 144 -15.13 1.63 -2.31
CA ARG A 144 -14.27 1.96 -3.45
C ARG A 144 -14.01 0.71 -4.30
N PRO A 145 -13.63 0.86 -5.57
CA PRO A 145 -13.08 -0.24 -6.36
C PRO A 145 -11.80 -0.81 -5.71
N ALA A 146 -11.32 -1.94 -6.21
CA ALA A 146 -10.07 -2.53 -5.77
C ALA A 146 -8.93 -1.52 -5.83
N ALA A 147 -8.17 -1.41 -4.74
CA ALA A 147 -7.06 -0.46 -4.67
C ALA A 147 -5.75 -1.06 -5.21
N CYS A 148 -5.59 -2.38 -5.18
CA CYS A 148 -4.36 -3.10 -5.49
C CYS A 148 -4.65 -4.55 -5.94
N THR A 149 -3.64 -5.26 -6.46
CA THR A 149 -3.77 -6.62 -6.99
C THR A 149 -4.31 -7.61 -5.97
N ALA A 150 -3.87 -7.52 -4.71
CA ALA A 150 -4.36 -8.41 -3.65
C ALA A 150 -5.87 -8.22 -3.40
N GLU A 151 -6.38 -6.99 -3.51
CA GLU A 151 -7.82 -6.73 -3.41
C GLU A 151 -8.59 -7.31 -4.60
N GLU A 152 -8.04 -7.27 -5.81
CA GLU A 152 -8.65 -7.90 -6.99
C GLU A 152 -8.73 -9.41 -6.85
N VAL A 153 -7.63 -10.07 -6.47
CA VAL A 153 -7.60 -11.52 -6.22
C VAL A 153 -8.65 -11.92 -5.18
N ILE A 154 -8.78 -11.15 -4.10
CA ILE A 154 -9.79 -11.44 -3.07
C ILE A 154 -11.22 -11.17 -3.56
N ARG A 155 -11.45 -10.12 -4.36
CA ARG A 155 -12.78 -9.84 -4.93
C ARG A 155 -13.19 -10.90 -5.95
N ASP A 156 -12.26 -11.39 -6.75
CA ASP A 156 -12.48 -12.50 -7.66
C ASP A 156 -12.80 -13.80 -6.89
N THR A 157 -12.05 -14.07 -5.82
CA THR A 157 -12.36 -15.18 -4.90
C THR A 157 -13.76 -15.05 -4.28
N VAL A 158 -14.16 -13.84 -3.88
CA VAL A 158 -15.52 -13.54 -3.39
C VAL A 158 -16.55 -13.86 -4.46
N LEU A 159 -16.31 -13.47 -5.72
CA LEU A 159 -17.21 -13.74 -6.84
C LEU A 159 -17.36 -15.23 -7.10
N ASP A 160 -16.26 -15.98 -7.11
CA ASP A 160 -16.28 -17.43 -7.29
C ASP A 160 -17.08 -18.14 -6.19
N LEU A 161 -16.80 -17.84 -4.93
CA LEU A 161 -17.57 -18.40 -3.81
C LEU A 161 -19.04 -17.95 -3.85
N ALA A 162 -19.31 -16.70 -4.23
CA ALA A 162 -20.67 -16.18 -4.33
C ALA A 162 -21.48 -16.86 -5.45
N ARG A 163 -20.84 -17.29 -6.55
CA ARG A 163 -21.46 -18.09 -7.62
C ARG A 163 -21.89 -19.46 -7.08
N ASP A 164 -21.01 -20.13 -6.34
CA ASP A 164 -21.31 -21.43 -5.72
C ASP A 164 -22.43 -21.32 -4.68
N LEU A 165 -22.38 -20.30 -3.82
CA LEU A 165 -23.41 -20.01 -2.83
C LEU A 165 -24.77 -19.74 -3.47
N CYS A 166 -24.82 -19.09 -4.63
CA CYS A 166 -26.08 -18.87 -5.34
C CYS A 166 -26.70 -20.19 -5.81
N LEU A 167 -25.89 -21.15 -6.25
CA LEU A 167 -26.35 -22.48 -6.66
C LEU A 167 -26.80 -23.31 -5.45
N GLU A 168 -26.02 -23.30 -4.37
CA GLU A 168 -26.32 -24.02 -3.13
C GLU A 168 -27.62 -23.53 -2.47
N ALA A 169 -27.88 -22.22 -2.51
CA ALA A 169 -29.07 -21.60 -1.95
C ALA A 169 -30.30 -21.59 -2.89
N ASP A 170 -30.24 -22.25 -4.05
CA ASP A 170 -31.28 -22.25 -5.10
C ASP A 170 -31.69 -20.83 -5.58
N LEU A 171 -30.72 -19.91 -5.61
CA LEU A 171 -30.90 -18.57 -6.16
C LEU A 171 -30.70 -18.53 -7.68
N GLY A 172 -30.19 -19.63 -8.27
CA GLY A 172 -29.82 -19.73 -9.68
C GLY A 172 -28.37 -19.28 -9.91
N ALA A 173 -27.94 -19.20 -11.18
CA ALA A 173 -26.59 -18.71 -11.49
C ALA A 173 -26.46 -17.20 -11.17
N MET A 174 -25.26 -16.78 -10.78
CA MET A 174 -24.91 -15.36 -10.74
C MET A 174 -25.05 -14.77 -12.15
N PRO A 175 -25.66 -13.59 -12.32
CA PRO A 175 -25.69 -12.93 -13.62
C PRO A 175 -24.27 -12.65 -14.14
N PRO A 176 -24.08 -12.64 -15.47
CA PRO A 176 -22.80 -12.25 -16.07
C PRO A 176 -22.54 -10.75 -15.88
N GLY A 177 -21.27 -10.33 -15.86
CA GLY A 177 -20.86 -8.92 -15.79
C GLY A 177 -20.83 -8.33 -14.38
N VAL A 178 -21.03 -9.14 -13.33
CA VAL A 178 -20.85 -8.69 -11.94
C VAL A 178 -19.36 -8.50 -11.61
N ASP A 179 -18.50 -9.26 -12.29
CA ASP A 179 -17.04 -9.12 -12.32
C ASP A 179 -16.61 -7.73 -12.79
N ASP A 180 -17.17 -7.23 -13.88
CA ASP A 180 -16.91 -5.88 -14.41
C ASP A 180 -17.25 -4.74 -13.42
N LEU A 181 -18.06 -5.03 -12.39
CA LEU A 181 -18.46 -4.05 -11.36
C LEU A 181 -17.57 -4.09 -10.12
N LEU A 182 -16.87 -5.21 -9.88
CA LEU A 182 -16.08 -5.42 -8.66
C LEU A 182 -14.59 -5.24 -8.88
N LEU A 183 -14.10 -5.60 -10.06
CA LEU A 183 -12.69 -5.58 -10.43
C LEU A 183 -12.37 -4.29 -11.21
N GLU A 184 -11.15 -3.76 -11.08
CA GLU A 184 -10.72 -2.63 -11.94
C GLU A 184 -10.33 -3.16 -13.31
N ASP A 185 -9.60 -4.28 -13.34
CA ASP A 185 -9.32 -5.07 -14.53
C ASP A 185 -9.16 -6.57 -14.21
N THR A 186 -8.67 -7.34 -15.18
CA THR A 186 -8.41 -8.79 -15.04
C THR A 186 -6.94 -9.10 -15.34
N ASP A 187 -6.06 -8.10 -15.27
CA ASP A 187 -4.64 -8.29 -15.60
C ASP A 187 -3.98 -9.27 -14.64
N PHE A 188 -4.44 -9.30 -13.38
CA PHE A 188 -3.94 -10.24 -12.36
C PHE A 188 -4.12 -11.72 -12.75
N GLU A 189 -5.06 -12.06 -13.64
CA GLU A 189 -5.30 -13.45 -14.07
C GLU A 189 -4.06 -14.06 -14.74
N VAL A 190 -3.21 -13.24 -15.38
CA VAL A 190 -1.98 -13.74 -16.02
C VAL A 190 -0.98 -14.29 -15.00
N LEU A 191 -1.10 -13.92 -13.73
CA LEU A 191 -0.27 -14.47 -12.65
C LEU A 191 -0.56 -15.96 -12.40
N PHE A 192 -1.78 -16.42 -12.69
CA PHE A 192 -2.17 -17.82 -12.53
C PHE A 192 -1.75 -18.70 -13.72
N ARG A 193 -1.34 -18.08 -14.82
CA ARG A 193 -1.04 -18.77 -16.06
C ARG A 193 0.43 -19.21 -16.12
N SER A 194 0.65 -20.52 -16.21
CA SER A 194 2.01 -21.08 -16.28
C SER A 194 2.77 -20.72 -17.56
N ASP A 195 2.07 -20.38 -18.64
CA ASP A 195 2.68 -19.91 -19.90
C ASP A 195 3.08 -18.43 -19.88
N MET A 196 2.74 -17.73 -18.79
CA MET A 196 3.05 -16.32 -18.54
C MET A 196 4.02 -16.14 -17.36
N ASP A 197 4.84 -17.16 -17.08
CA ASP A 197 5.87 -17.10 -16.03
C ASP A 197 6.94 -16.04 -16.35
N GLY A 198 7.29 -15.22 -15.36
CA GLY A 198 8.21 -14.09 -15.51
C GLY A 198 7.63 -12.86 -16.22
N ILE A 199 6.32 -12.81 -16.48
CA ILE A 199 5.67 -11.62 -17.08
C ILE A 199 5.88 -10.37 -16.22
N GLU A 200 5.85 -10.52 -14.90
CA GLU A 200 6.13 -9.47 -13.91
C GLU A 200 7.51 -8.81 -14.08
N ASP A 201 8.47 -9.54 -14.66
CA ASP A 201 9.85 -9.08 -14.89
C ASP A 201 10.12 -8.62 -16.33
N ASP A 202 9.12 -8.68 -17.23
CA ASP A 202 9.24 -8.27 -18.64
C ASP A 202 8.31 -7.08 -18.99
N PRO A 203 8.77 -5.83 -18.77
CA PRO A 203 8.01 -4.64 -19.12
C PRO A 203 7.67 -4.54 -20.62
N GLY A 204 8.49 -5.15 -21.49
CA GLY A 204 8.27 -5.13 -22.93
C GLY A 204 7.09 -6.00 -23.34
N LEU A 205 7.00 -7.20 -22.75
CA LEU A 205 5.87 -8.11 -22.96
C LEU A 205 4.59 -7.57 -22.33
N GLN A 206 4.66 -7.03 -21.11
CA GLN A 206 3.53 -6.36 -20.46
C GLN A 206 2.98 -5.22 -21.31
N ALA A 207 3.83 -4.30 -21.78
CA ALA A 207 3.43 -3.21 -22.65
C ALA A 207 2.83 -3.70 -23.99
N GLY A 208 3.37 -4.79 -24.55
CA GLY A 208 2.85 -5.41 -25.77
C GLY A 208 1.45 -6.03 -25.62
N MET A 209 1.08 -6.41 -24.39
CA MET A 209 -0.21 -7.01 -24.05
C MET A 209 -1.16 -6.03 -23.35
N ASN A 210 -0.72 -4.80 -23.10
CA ASN A 210 -1.43 -3.80 -22.30
C ASN A 210 -1.78 -4.31 -20.90
N LEU A 211 -0.81 -4.97 -20.25
CA LEU A 211 -0.92 -5.48 -18.89
C LEU A 211 -0.14 -4.60 -17.91
N THR A 212 -0.60 -4.51 -16.67
CA THR A 212 0.14 -3.90 -15.56
C THR A 212 0.23 -4.85 -14.37
N VAL A 213 1.31 -5.63 -14.30
CA VAL A 213 1.46 -6.67 -13.28
C VAL A 213 2.82 -6.57 -12.60
N GLY A 214 2.82 -6.38 -11.29
CA GLY A 214 4.02 -6.31 -10.45
C GLY A 214 4.36 -7.64 -9.78
N GLY A 215 5.54 -7.71 -9.17
CA GLY A 215 5.92 -8.84 -8.33
C GLY A 215 5.11 -8.88 -7.02
N VAL A 216 5.27 -9.95 -6.23
CA VAL A 216 4.50 -10.18 -4.99
C VAL A 216 4.57 -8.99 -4.02
N GLN A 217 5.73 -8.35 -3.92
CA GLN A 217 5.94 -7.16 -3.08
C GLN A 217 5.04 -5.95 -3.47
N ASP A 218 4.57 -5.93 -4.71
CA ASP A 218 3.76 -4.84 -5.27
C ASP A 218 2.26 -5.13 -5.19
N TRP A 219 1.84 -6.35 -4.82
CA TRP A 219 0.42 -6.72 -4.84
C TRP A 219 -0.44 -5.96 -3.83
N PHE A 220 0.20 -5.39 -2.81
CA PHE A 220 -0.44 -4.55 -1.79
C PHE A 220 -0.24 -3.05 -2.05
N VAL A 221 0.45 -2.67 -3.13
CA VAL A 221 0.71 -1.29 -3.51
C VAL A 221 -0.49 -0.75 -4.29
N PRO A 222 -0.98 0.47 -3.99
CA PRO A 222 -2.12 1.00 -4.72
C PRO A 222 -1.82 1.23 -6.21
N PHE A 223 -2.77 0.86 -7.08
CA PHE A 223 -2.68 1.04 -8.53
C PHE A 223 -2.48 2.50 -8.95
N ARG A 224 -3.12 3.43 -8.24
CA ARG A 224 -3.12 4.85 -8.57
C ARG A 224 -3.02 5.72 -7.30
N PRO A 225 -2.38 6.90 -7.38
CA PRO A 225 -2.38 7.85 -6.26
C PRO A 225 -3.81 8.21 -5.80
N GLY A 226 -4.06 8.16 -4.49
CA GLY A 226 -5.36 8.47 -3.88
C GLY A 226 -6.26 7.25 -3.64
N LEU A 227 -5.90 6.08 -4.18
CA LEU A 227 -6.38 4.81 -3.68
C LEU A 227 -5.58 4.42 -2.44
N HIS A 228 -6.26 3.83 -1.47
CA HIS A 228 -5.68 3.45 -0.20
C HIS A 228 -6.02 1.99 0.07
N PRO A 229 -5.05 1.07 -0.03
CA PRO A 229 -5.21 -0.26 0.55
C PRO A 229 -5.32 -0.15 2.08
N HIS A 230 -5.53 -1.27 2.75
CA HIS A 230 -5.65 -1.27 4.21
C HIS A 230 -4.34 -0.82 4.89
N PRO A 231 -4.39 -0.15 6.05
CA PRO A 231 -3.20 0.38 6.73
C PRO A 231 -2.25 -0.72 7.22
N TYR A 232 -2.68 -1.98 7.28
CA TYR A 232 -1.81 -3.09 7.64
C TYR A 232 -0.70 -3.36 6.60
N VAL A 233 -0.87 -2.94 5.34
CA VAL A 233 0.23 -2.94 4.35
C VAL A 233 1.25 -1.83 4.65
N GLU A 234 0.81 -0.77 5.33
CA GLU A 234 1.64 0.32 5.83
C GLU A 234 2.25 -0.01 7.21
N ALA A 235 1.82 -1.12 7.84
CA ALA A 235 2.12 -1.46 9.24
C ALA A 235 3.41 -2.27 9.44
N VAL A 236 4.27 -2.41 8.41
CA VAL A 236 5.71 -2.49 8.66
C VAL A 236 6.13 -1.15 9.25
N SER A 237 5.90 -0.98 10.56
CA SER A 237 6.05 0.24 11.38
C SER A 237 6.93 1.32 10.74
N THR A 238 6.31 2.07 9.85
CA THR A 238 6.68 3.43 9.54
C THR A 238 5.69 4.26 10.32
N ALA A 239 6.09 4.70 11.51
CA ALA A 239 5.52 5.92 12.10
C ALA A 239 5.34 6.95 10.97
N PRO A 240 4.19 7.64 10.89
CA PRO A 240 3.77 8.40 9.72
C PRO A 240 4.93 9.20 9.16
N LEU A 241 5.31 8.78 7.95
CA LEU A 241 6.47 9.23 7.22
C LEU A 241 6.34 10.70 6.94
N VAL A 242 7.44 11.38 7.20
CA VAL A 242 7.57 12.74 6.75
C VAL A 242 8.62 12.75 5.67
N HIS A 243 8.10 13.05 4.48
CA HIS A 243 8.86 13.47 3.32
C HIS A 243 9.86 12.43 2.80
N ASP A 244 9.38 11.21 2.55
CA ASP A 244 9.89 10.47 1.39
C ASP A 244 9.33 11.13 0.11
N LEU A 245 9.93 12.25 -0.29
CA LEU A 245 9.53 12.99 -1.50
C LEU A 245 9.81 12.21 -2.79
N ARG A 246 10.50 11.06 -2.75
CA ARG A 246 10.63 10.17 -3.92
C ARG A 246 9.27 9.66 -4.41
N ARG A 247 8.28 9.54 -3.50
CA ARG A 247 6.93 9.09 -3.83
C ARG A 247 5.99 10.18 -4.37
N ARG A 248 6.38 11.46 -4.32
CA ARG A 248 5.53 12.58 -4.79
C ARG A 248 5.74 12.96 -6.26
N LEU A 249 6.51 12.18 -7.02
CA LEU A 249 6.92 12.54 -8.38
C LEU A 249 6.76 11.37 -9.33
N PRO A 250 6.33 11.61 -10.58
CA PRO A 250 6.30 10.56 -11.59
C PRO A 250 7.72 9.99 -11.81
N CYS A 251 7.87 8.68 -11.61
CA CYS A 251 9.14 7.95 -11.56
C CYS A 251 10.00 7.98 -12.83
N THR A 252 9.59 8.63 -13.92
CA THR A 252 10.28 8.57 -15.22
C THR A 252 11.41 9.57 -15.39
N GLU A 253 11.54 10.62 -14.57
CA GLU A 253 12.55 11.68 -14.81
C GLU A 253 13.90 11.48 -14.10
N PHE A 254 14.02 10.56 -13.14
CA PHE A 254 15.26 10.38 -12.36
C PHE A 254 16.17 9.24 -12.79
N GLN A 255 15.64 8.22 -13.47
CA GLN A 255 16.46 7.08 -13.89
C GLN A 255 17.40 7.43 -15.07
N ASP A 256 17.09 8.46 -15.85
CA ASP A 256 17.94 8.91 -16.96
C ASP A 256 19.12 9.82 -16.55
N VAL A 257 19.22 10.22 -15.28
CA VAL A 257 20.28 11.15 -14.81
C VAL A 257 21.50 10.42 -14.23
N ALA A 258 21.39 9.11 -13.96
CA ALA A 258 22.45 8.33 -13.34
C ALA A 258 23.27 7.49 -14.35
N GLY A 259 23.91 8.16 -15.32
CA GLY A 259 25.12 7.67 -15.99
C GLY A 259 25.44 8.32 -17.34
N PRO A 260 26.69 8.27 -17.82
CA PRO A 260 27.96 8.60 -17.17
C PRO A 260 28.51 9.96 -17.65
N SER A 261 29.28 10.65 -16.81
CA SER A 261 30.04 11.89 -17.07
C SER A 261 29.24 13.19 -17.35
N TYR A 262 28.62 13.74 -16.30
CA TYR A 262 28.23 15.15 -16.28
C TYR A 262 29.42 16.02 -15.87
N THR A 263 30.24 16.42 -16.85
CA THR A 263 31.31 17.42 -16.69
C THR A 263 31.01 18.61 -17.59
N GLY A 264 30.53 19.72 -17.02
CA GLY A 264 30.25 20.93 -17.81
C GLY A 264 29.56 22.10 -17.08
N PHE A 265 30.15 22.59 -15.99
CA PHE A 265 30.06 23.93 -15.35
C PHE A 265 28.75 24.73 -15.15
N ASP A 266 28.70 25.31 -13.93
CA ASP A 266 27.93 26.42 -13.36
C ASP A 266 26.39 26.36 -13.29
N LEU A 267 25.91 25.75 -12.19
CA LEU A 267 24.83 26.34 -11.39
C LEU A 267 25.14 26.18 -9.88
N PRO A 268 25.55 27.25 -9.20
CA PRO A 268 24.98 27.50 -7.89
C PRO A 268 24.35 28.89 -7.86
N ASP A 269 23.04 28.90 -7.64
CA ASP A 269 22.28 29.74 -6.70
C ASP A 269 20.79 29.55 -7.03
N PRO A 270 19.87 29.34 -6.05
CA PRO A 270 19.89 30.05 -4.77
C PRO A 270 19.53 29.23 -3.52
N VAL A 271 20.11 29.62 -2.39
CA VAL A 271 19.52 29.36 -1.06
C VAL A 271 18.49 30.45 -0.77
N VAL A 272 17.21 30.21 -1.07
CA VAL A 272 16.18 31.26 -1.01
C VAL A 272 15.66 31.47 0.41
N ARG A 273 15.57 30.40 1.20
CA ARG A 273 14.97 30.40 2.55
C ARG A 273 15.63 29.36 3.45
N THR A 274 15.86 29.72 4.71
CA THR A 274 16.05 28.74 5.80
C THR A 274 15.15 29.00 6.99
N GLU A 275 14.24 29.97 6.90
CA GLU A 275 13.33 30.34 8.00
C GLU A 275 12.59 29.10 8.53
N PRO A 276 12.32 29.02 9.84
CA PRO A 276 11.72 27.85 10.45
C PRO A 276 10.30 27.59 9.91
N GLU A 277 9.95 26.33 9.67
CA GLU A 277 8.62 25.96 9.18
C GLU A 277 7.52 26.18 10.22
N SER A 278 7.85 25.98 11.49
CA SER A 278 6.92 26.04 12.61
C SER A 278 7.46 26.90 13.75
N GLU A 279 6.56 27.37 14.61
CA GLU A 279 6.91 28.07 15.85
C GLU A 279 7.79 27.19 16.77
N ILE A 280 7.59 25.87 16.72
CA ILE A 280 8.37 24.92 17.52
C ILE A 280 9.81 24.86 17.04
N VAL A 281 10.05 24.80 15.72
CA VAL A 281 11.41 24.88 15.17
C VAL A 281 12.04 26.23 15.49
N ALA A 282 11.28 27.33 15.38
CA ALA A 282 11.76 28.66 15.72
C ALA A 282 12.24 28.73 17.18
N LEU A 283 11.40 28.33 18.14
CA LEU A 283 11.72 28.32 19.57
C LEU A 283 12.89 27.37 19.89
N ALA A 284 12.95 26.21 19.23
CA ALA A 284 14.03 25.24 19.41
C ALA A 284 15.37 25.78 18.89
N ARG A 285 15.38 26.48 17.74
CA ARG A 285 16.57 27.15 17.19
C ARG A 285 17.03 28.32 18.06
N GLU A 286 16.11 29.06 18.66
CA GLU A 286 16.43 30.13 19.62
C GLU A 286 17.05 29.57 20.91
N SER A 287 16.60 28.40 21.33
CA SER A 287 17.09 27.72 22.54
C SER A 287 18.39 26.93 22.32
N ALA A 288 18.82 26.75 21.07
CA ALA A 288 20.04 26.03 20.74
C ALA A 288 21.29 26.82 21.15
N ASP A 289 22.29 26.14 21.71
CA ASP A 289 23.55 26.76 22.12
C ASP A 289 24.43 27.06 20.90
N ARG A 290 24.27 28.26 20.33
CA ARG A 290 25.05 28.73 19.18
C ARG A 290 26.53 28.97 19.50
N ASP A 291 26.90 28.97 20.78
CA ASP A 291 28.30 29.07 21.21
C ASP A 291 29.00 27.70 21.22
N ASP A 292 28.27 26.58 21.10
CA ASP A 292 28.83 25.24 20.94
C ASP A 292 29.48 25.11 19.54
N PRO A 293 30.82 25.05 19.43
CA PRO A 293 31.49 25.00 18.13
C PRO A 293 31.25 23.67 17.38
N ALA A 294 30.76 22.63 18.07
CA ALA A 294 30.40 21.36 17.47
C ALA A 294 28.96 21.36 16.93
N LEU A 295 28.12 22.33 17.31
CA LEU A 295 26.74 22.41 16.90
C LEU A 295 26.60 23.35 15.68
N TRP A 296 25.93 22.87 14.64
CA TRP A 296 25.43 23.72 13.57
C TRP A 296 23.95 24.01 13.80
N VAL A 297 23.56 25.27 13.66
CA VAL A 297 22.17 25.75 13.75
C VAL A 297 21.92 26.65 12.54
N PRO A 298 20.79 26.51 11.83
CA PRO A 298 20.46 27.40 10.73
C PRO A 298 20.49 28.90 11.11
N ASP A 299 21.02 29.72 10.21
CA ASP A 299 20.91 31.19 10.26
C ASP A 299 19.90 31.67 9.21
N ASP A 300 18.74 32.12 9.69
CA ASP A 300 17.59 32.55 8.90
C ASP A 300 17.78 33.93 8.25
N HIS A 301 18.90 34.61 8.53
CA HIS A 301 19.22 35.92 7.97
C HIS A 301 20.36 35.87 6.94
N ASP A 302 21.14 34.78 6.94
CA ASP A 302 22.29 34.59 6.05
C ASP A 302 22.33 33.14 5.58
N HIS A 303 21.40 32.80 4.70
CA HIS A 303 21.17 31.42 4.26
C HIS A 303 22.38 30.80 3.56
N GLU A 304 23.14 31.59 2.80
CA GLU A 304 24.37 31.13 2.13
C GLU A 304 25.45 30.75 3.12
N LYS A 305 25.68 31.60 4.12
CA LYS A 305 26.64 31.30 5.19
C LYS A 305 26.18 30.15 6.04
N SER A 306 24.88 30.06 6.33
CA SER A 306 24.23 28.94 7.03
C SER A 306 24.51 27.62 6.30
N PHE A 307 24.22 27.56 5.00
CA PHE A 307 24.44 26.38 4.16
C PHE A 307 25.93 26.01 4.04
N ALA A 308 26.81 26.99 3.83
CA ALA A 308 28.26 26.75 3.80
C ALA A 308 28.77 26.19 5.15
N ALA A 309 28.23 26.67 6.27
CA ALA A 309 28.55 26.14 7.58
C ALA A 309 28.04 24.70 7.77
N LEU A 310 26.88 24.35 7.22
CA LEU A 310 26.36 22.98 7.23
C LEU A 310 27.27 22.03 6.43
N GLN A 311 27.69 22.45 5.24
CA GLN A 311 28.63 21.68 4.42
C GLN A 311 29.95 21.45 5.16
N ALA A 312 30.48 22.49 5.80
CA ALA A 312 31.68 22.38 6.64
C ALA A 312 31.45 21.42 7.82
N ALA A 313 30.28 21.49 8.48
CA ALA A 313 29.93 20.59 9.57
C ALA A 313 29.84 19.13 9.12
N ALA A 314 29.12 18.86 8.02
CA ALA A 314 28.99 17.54 7.43
C ALA A 314 30.36 16.95 7.02
N ALA A 315 31.24 17.77 6.47
CA ALA A 315 32.58 17.36 6.06
C ALA A 315 33.53 17.04 7.24
N ARG A 316 33.25 17.51 8.47
CA ARG A 316 34.06 17.20 9.66
C ARG A 316 33.85 15.77 10.17
N ALA A 317 32.70 15.16 9.87
CA ALA A 317 32.38 13.80 10.29
C ALA A 317 32.57 12.81 9.14
N ASP A 318 32.80 11.54 9.48
CA ASP A 318 33.01 10.47 8.50
C ASP A 318 31.73 10.27 7.66
N ALA A 319 31.72 10.81 6.44
CA ALA A 319 30.58 10.93 5.52
C ALA A 319 29.35 11.66 6.08
N GLY A 320 29.54 12.71 6.89
CA GLY A 320 28.40 13.47 7.43
C GLY A 320 27.62 12.69 8.48
N SER A 321 28.29 11.88 9.28
CA SER A 321 27.67 11.21 10.43
C SER A 321 27.55 12.11 11.65
N GLY A 322 26.49 11.94 12.43
CA GLY A 322 26.28 12.74 13.63
C GLY A 322 24.89 12.60 14.22
N TRP A 323 24.44 13.66 14.89
CA TRP A 323 23.11 13.77 15.47
C TRP A 323 22.35 14.91 14.80
N LEU A 324 21.20 14.60 14.21
CA LEU A 324 20.32 15.57 13.57
C LEU A 324 19.12 15.83 14.47
N THR A 325 18.90 17.08 14.86
CA THR A 325 17.68 17.50 15.56
C THR A 325 16.77 18.23 14.57
N TRP A 326 15.55 17.77 14.40
CA TRP A 326 14.63 18.25 13.37
C TRP A 326 13.16 18.01 13.77
N GLU A 327 12.25 18.78 13.18
CA GLU A 327 10.81 18.55 13.25
C GLU A 327 10.46 17.46 12.23
N PRO A 328 9.91 16.31 12.67
CA PRO A 328 9.67 15.21 11.76
C PRO A 328 8.68 15.64 10.69
N TYR A 329 7.46 16.12 11.01
CA TYR A 329 6.42 16.52 10.03
C TYR A 329 5.92 17.93 10.21
N GLU A 330 5.38 18.49 9.12
CA GLU A 330 4.60 19.72 9.16
C GLU A 330 3.49 19.62 10.23
N GLY A 331 3.57 20.47 11.25
CA GLY A 331 2.62 20.50 12.36
C GLY A 331 2.91 19.44 13.44
N ALA A 332 4.13 18.92 13.52
CA ALA A 332 4.52 18.11 14.65
C ALA A 332 4.68 19.00 15.89
N ASP A 333 3.96 18.68 16.96
CA ASP A 333 4.10 19.39 18.23
C ASP A 333 5.43 19.11 18.97
N THR A 334 6.42 18.48 18.31
CA THR A 334 7.68 18.03 18.90
C THR A 334 8.83 17.99 17.90
N VAL A 335 10.07 18.23 18.38
CA VAL A 335 11.31 17.98 17.64
C VAL A 335 11.96 16.68 18.11
N ARG A 336 12.65 15.96 17.22
CA ARG A 336 13.36 14.71 17.52
C ARG A 336 14.84 14.86 17.23
N THR A 337 15.68 14.11 17.96
CA THR A 337 17.11 13.99 17.70
C THR A 337 17.45 12.56 17.29
N ASP A 338 17.96 12.37 16.07
CA ASP A 338 18.27 11.07 15.51
C ASP A 338 19.77 10.91 15.17
N PRO A 339 20.31 9.69 15.31
CA PRO A 339 21.63 9.36 14.78
C PRO A 339 21.56 9.25 13.24
N VAL A 340 22.37 10.06 12.56
CA VAL A 340 22.52 10.02 11.10
C VAL A 340 23.87 9.41 10.75
N ILE A 341 23.88 8.43 9.86
CA ILE A 341 25.11 7.76 9.39
C ILE A 341 25.66 8.41 8.11
N MET A 342 24.82 9.19 7.43
CA MET A 342 25.17 10.01 6.28
C MET A 342 24.33 11.29 6.28
N LEU A 343 24.94 12.41 5.94
CA LEU A 343 24.28 13.70 5.72
C LEU A 343 24.99 14.43 4.59
N VAL A 344 24.28 14.65 3.48
CA VAL A 344 24.79 15.32 2.29
C VAL A 344 23.93 16.56 2.03
N PRO A 345 24.45 17.77 2.26
CA PRO A 345 23.71 19.00 1.98
C PRO A 345 23.65 19.30 0.49
N HIS A 346 22.47 19.68 0.02
CA HIS A 346 22.19 20.04 -1.36
C HIS A 346 21.60 21.45 -1.44
N ARG A 347 22.07 22.24 -2.40
CA ARG A 347 21.63 23.64 -2.58
C ARG A 347 20.17 23.74 -3.04
N HIS A 348 19.68 22.74 -3.77
CA HIS A 348 18.33 22.70 -4.34
C HIS A 348 17.79 21.28 -4.30
N PHE A 349 16.51 21.11 -3.94
CA PHE A 349 15.80 19.84 -4.14
C PHE A 349 15.57 19.66 -5.63
N PRO A 350 15.81 18.47 -6.20
CA PRO A 350 15.73 18.36 -7.65
C PRO A 350 14.28 18.51 -8.16
N VAL A 351 13.28 18.68 -7.27
CA VAL A 351 11.84 18.69 -7.61
C VAL A 351 10.99 19.53 -6.64
N GLY A 352 11.00 20.85 -6.83
CA GLY A 352 10.22 21.81 -6.02
C GLY A 352 10.72 23.25 -6.19
N PRO A 353 10.04 24.25 -5.60
CA PRO A 353 10.59 25.61 -5.51
C PRO A 353 11.94 25.57 -4.78
N ASP A 354 12.85 26.49 -5.15
CA ASP A 354 14.27 26.55 -4.78
C ASP A 354 14.58 26.51 -3.26
N GLU A 355 14.41 25.34 -2.63
CA GLU A 355 14.66 25.12 -1.20
C GLU A 355 15.91 24.24 -0.99
N PRO A 356 16.82 24.63 -0.09
CA PRO A 356 17.93 23.78 0.32
C PRO A 356 17.44 22.59 1.17
N TRP A 357 18.13 21.45 1.06
CA TRP A 357 17.79 20.22 1.80
C TRP A 357 19.03 19.37 2.10
N VAL A 358 18.86 18.30 2.87
CA VAL A 358 19.89 17.29 3.11
C VAL A 358 19.40 15.89 2.73
N ASP A 359 20.22 15.14 2.00
CA ASP A 359 20.10 13.69 1.87
C ASP A 359 20.68 13.06 3.13
N THR A 360 19.87 12.37 3.93
CA THR A 360 20.33 11.77 5.17
C THR A 360 19.96 10.30 5.29
N ALA A 361 20.89 9.48 5.78
CA ALA A 361 20.61 8.11 6.17
C ALA A 361 20.43 8.06 7.70
N ILE A 362 19.21 7.77 8.16
CA ILE A 362 18.89 7.70 9.60
C ILE A 362 18.94 6.25 10.10
N ALA A 363 19.65 6.01 11.20
CA ALA A 363 19.70 4.72 11.88
C ALA A 363 18.42 4.46 12.72
N PRO A 364 18.04 3.20 13.00
CA PRO A 364 18.76 1.96 12.71
C PRO A 364 18.46 1.34 11.34
N HIS A 365 17.55 1.93 10.56
CA HIS A 365 17.07 1.26 9.34
C HIS A 365 17.81 1.72 8.07
N GLY A 366 18.81 2.60 8.20
CA GLY A 366 19.56 3.13 7.04
C GLY A 366 18.66 3.88 6.05
N ARG A 367 17.53 4.43 6.52
CA ARG A 367 16.52 5.06 5.66
C ARG A 367 17.08 6.36 5.08
N LEU A 368 17.06 6.46 3.75
CA LEU A 368 17.41 7.68 3.04
C LEU A 368 16.21 8.63 3.07
N LEU A 369 16.39 9.81 3.67
CA LEU A 369 15.41 10.88 3.75
C LEU A 369 15.96 12.14 3.09
N ALA A 370 15.08 12.88 2.44
CA ALA A 370 15.34 14.24 2.00
C ALA A 370 14.72 15.21 3.00
N VAL A 371 15.55 15.88 3.82
CA VAL A 371 15.07 16.76 4.89
C VAL A 371 15.30 18.23 4.49
N PRO A 372 14.24 19.04 4.32
CA PRO A 372 14.38 20.47 4.04
C PRO A 372 15.07 21.21 5.20
N LEU A 373 15.88 22.23 4.91
CA LEU A 373 16.60 22.94 5.98
C LEU A 373 15.66 23.65 6.96
N ARG A 374 14.48 24.12 6.52
CA ARG A 374 13.50 24.83 7.37
C ARG A 374 12.94 24.01 8.53
N VAL A 375 12.99 22.68 8.44
CA VAL A 375 12.56 21.79 9.54
C VAL A 375 13.72 21.33 10.42
N ILE A 376 14.97 21.61 10.05
CA ILE A 376 16.14 21.26 10.86
C ILE A 376 16.31 22.28 11.99
N VAL A 377 16.42 21.80 13.23
CA VAL A 377 16.76 22.61 14.39
C VAL A 377 18.28 22.76 14.50
N SER A 378 19.00 21.65 14.46
CA SER A 378 20.46 21.63 14.57
C SER A 378 21.06 20.33 14.07
N TYR A 379 22.35 20.36 13.75
CA TYR A 379 23.14 19.18 13.41
C TYR A 379 24.47 19.21 14.17
N ARG A 380 24.79 18.11 14.85
CA ARG A 380 26.07 17.91 15.55
C ARG A 380 26.85 16.79 14.87
N PRO A 381 27.93 17.09 14.13
CA PRO A 381 28.79 16.07 13.54
C PRO A 381 29.43 15.19 14.62
N ASP A 382 29.36 13.88 14.47
CA ASP A 382 29.90 12.89 15.41
C ASP A 382 30.23 11.57 14.69
N SER A 383 31.52 11.35 14.42
CA SER A 383 32.00 10.12 13.76
C SER A 383 31.81 8.85 14.60
N ASP A 384 31.62 8.95 15.93
CA ASP A 384 31.34 7.77 16.74
C ASP A 384 29.99 7.13 16.40
N VAL A 385 29.02 7.92 15.92
CA VAL A 385 27.72 7.41 15.45
C VAL A 385 27.93 6.37 14.34
N ARG A 386 28.74 6.70 13.34
CA ARG A 386 29.03 5.76 12.25
C ARG A 386 29.86 4.57 12.72
N ARG A 387 30.85 4.78 13.59
CA ARG A 387 31.66 3.68 14.14
C ARG A 387 30.84 2.68 14.92
N GLN A 388 29.90 3.15 15.74
CA GLN A 388 28.97 2.28 16.46
C GLN A 388 28.10 1.50 15.48
N TRP A 389 27.61 2.16 14.43
CA TRP A 389 26.80 1.51 13.40
C TRP A 389 27.55 0.41 12.63
N THR A 390 28.76 0.70 12.15
CA THR A 390 29.59 -0.30 11.44
C THR A 390 29.92 -1.49 12.33
N ARG A 391 30.22 -1.27 13.62
CA ARG A 391 30.46 -2.37 14.57
C ARG A 391 29.24 -3.28 14.74
N SER A 392 28.04 -2.71 14.79
CA SER A 392 26.81 -3.49 14.89
C SER A 392 26.61 -4.41 13.68
N LEU A 393 26.97 -3.94 12.48
CA LEU A 393 26.92 -4.74 11.25
C LEU A 393 27.95 -5.87 11.25
N ASP A 394 29.17 -5.62 11.75
CA ASP A 394 30.22 -6.64 11.85
C ASP A 394 29.91 -7.73 12.89
N THR A 395 29.05 -7.45 13.87
CA THR A 395 28.63 -8.41 14.90
C THR A 395 27.43 -9.27 14.51
N LEU A 396 26.79 -9.02 13.36
CA LEU A 396 25.77 -9.92 12.85
C LEU A 396 26.46 -11.24 12.42
N PRO A 397 25.91 -12.41 12.78
CA PRO A 397 26.49 -13.68 12.37
C PRO A 397 26.58 -13.72 10.86
N GLN A 398 27.81 -13.85 10.34
CA GLN A 398 28.04 -14.04 8.91
C GLN A 398 27.29 -15.33 8.50
N PRO A 399 26.49 -15.30 7.43
CA PRO A 399 25.81 -16.50 6.95
C PRO A 399 26.87 -17.58 6.67
N GLN A 400 26.71 -18.75 7.27
CA GLN A 400 27.57 -19.89 6.98
C GLN A 400 27.22 -20.37 5.57
N ILE A 401 28.15 -20.16 4.63
CA ILE A 401 28.07 -20.66 3.24
C ILE A 401 28.39 -22.15 3.19
#